data_AF-A0A1V5L666-F1
#
_entry.id   AF-A0A1V5L666-F1
#
_cell.length_a   1.000
_cell.length_b   1.000
_cell.length_c   1.000
_cell.angle_alpha   90.00
_cell.angle_beta   90.00
_cell.angle_gamma   90.00
#
_symmetry.space_group_name_H-M   'P 1'
#
loop_
_entity.id
_entity.type
_entity.pdbx_description
1 polymer ?
#
loop_
_entity_poly.entity_id
_entity_poly.type
_entity_poly.pdbx_seq_one_letter_code
_entity_poly.pdbx_strand_id
1 'polypeptide(L)'
;MSLYGRENDKLFHVLVSKEYEQNRDFYFPYSDDEYIKSELELSEIPFVRLNNFLKDTNTLSYEDAVSKVQKKIEPLKLIIDLDNKKIFINENIVCMPPLLFCFYVYFAILKKEGNGKINWQTIEINQIIKLYEKLYNKQLEKNNFDDISYFLEKKSRINKIIKQEILKDNDIFLIKINGKRPSSTYEIGIEKQNIIIKGGL
;
A
#
# COMPACT_ATOMS: atom_id res chain seq x y z
N MET A 1 -19.21 18.82 4.77
CA MET A 1 -18.29 19.76 5.46
C MET A 1 -17.83 19.18 6.81
N SER A 2 -17.30 17.94 6.85
CA SER A 2 -17.10 17.20 8.13
C SER A 2 -15.74 16.51 8.31
N LEU A 3 -14.84 16.42 7.32
CA LEU A 3 -13.61 15.60 7.44
C LEU A 3 -12.34 16.34 7.90
N TYR A 4 -12.43 17.67 8.07
CA TYR A 4 -11.33 18.51 8.59
C TYR A 4 -11.44 18.81 10.09
N GLY A 5 -12.28 18.05 10.82
CA GLY A 5 -12.43 18.22 12.25
C GLY A 5 -11.08 18.14 12.97
N ARG A 6 -10.82 19.10 13.87
CA ARG A 6 -9.67 19.10 14.79
C ARG A 6 -9.81 17.94 15.79
N GLU A 7 -8.77 17.68 16.58
CA GLU A 7 -8.75 16.55 17.52
C GLU A 7 -9.96 16.51 18.48
N ASN A 8 -10.45 17.69 18.87
CA ASN A 8 -11.57 17.85 19.79
C ASN A 8 -12.92 18.10 19.10
N ASP A 9 -12.98 18.05 17.76
CA ASP A 9 -14.23 18.27 17.05
C ASP A 9 -15.09 17.01 17.09
N LYS A 10 -16.37 17.21 17.40
CA LYS A 10 -17.42 16.19 17.45
C LYS A 10 -18.58 16.58 16.54
N LEU A 11 -19.18 15.60 15.90
CA LEU A 11 -20.37 15.78 15.09
C LEU A 11 -21.55 15.15 15.82
N PHE A 12 -22.66 15.87 15.92
CA PHE A 12 -23.86 15.40 16.59
C PHE A 12 -25.05 15.45 15.63
N HIS A 13 -25.89 14.43 15.71
CA HIS A 13 -27.27 14.55 15.28
C HIS A 13 -28.05 15.26 16.38
N VAL A 14 -28.79 16.30 16.01
CA VAL A 14 -29.70 17.02 16.89
C VAL A 14 -31.10 16.53 16.58
N LEU A 15 -31.68 15.77 17.50
CA LEU A 15 -33.06 15.32 17.43
C LEU A 15 -33.93 16.22 18.31
N VAL A 16 -35.10 16.53 17.79
CA VAL A 16 -36.11 17.36 18.45
C VAL A 16 -37.45 16.66 18.32
N SER A 17 -38.34 16.88 19.29
CA SER A 17 -39.71 16.40 19.17
C SER A 17 -40.37 17.03 17.92
N LYS A 18 -41.25 16.26 17.27
CA LYS A 18 -41.87 16.60 15.98
C LYS A 18 -42.53 17.98 15.94
N GLU A 19 -42.98 18.46 17.09
CA GLU A 19 -43.64 19.75 17.30
C GLU A 19 -42.70 20.94 17.02
N TYR A 20 -41.38 20.73 17.12
CA TYR A 20 -40.37 21.78 16.92
C TYR A 20 -39.58 21.63 15.62
N GLU A 21 -39.72 20.53 14.87
CA GLU A 21 -38.99 20.32 13.60
C GLU A 21 -39.21 21.43 12.55
N GLN A 22 -40.39 22.07 12.58
CA GLN A 22 -40.76 23.15 11.65
C GLN A 22 -40.72 24.53 12.28
N ASN A 23 -40.43 24.63 13.58
CA ASN A 23 -40.41 25.90 14.28
C ASN A 23 -39.10 26.65 13.96
N ARG A 24 -39.19 27.81 13.30
CA ARG A 24 -38.01 28.62 12.97
C ARG A 24 -37.34 29.24 14.20
N ASP A 25 -38.13 29.55 15.22
CA ASP A 25 -37.64 30.17 16.45
C ASP A 25 -36.86 29.17 17.32
N PHE A 26 -36.99 27.86 17.03
CA PHE A 26 -36.19 26.80 17.64
C PHE A 26 -34.69 26.89 17.28
N TYR A 27 -34.35 27.27 16.04
CA TYR A 27 -32.95 27.34 15.60
C TYR A 27 -32.17 28.53 16.19
N PHE A 28 -32.89 29.53 16.69
CA PHE A 28 -32.34 30.75 17.28
C PHE A 28 -33.11 31.14 18.55
N PRO A 29 -33.04 30.33 19.62
CA PRO A 29 -33.82 30.57 20.82
C PRO A 29 -33.32 31.84 21.54
N TYR A 30 -34.24 32.55 22.18
CA TYR A 30 -33.89 33.67 23.06
C TYR A 30 -33.30 33.11 24.37
N SER A 31 -32.38 33.87 24.98
CA SER A 31 -31.39 33.41 25.97
C SER A 31 -31.92 32.63 27.19
N ASP A 32 -33.22 32.78 27.52
CA ASP A 32 -33.83 32.30 28.77
C ASP A 32 -34.82 31.15 28.60
N ASP A 33 -34.94 30.55 27.41
CA ASP A 33 -35.84 29.41 27.19
C ASP A 33 -35.24 28.09 27.72
N GLU A 34 -35.30 27.89 29.04
CA GLU A 34 -34.90 26.63 29.71
C GLU A 34 -35.66 25.40 29.18
N TYR A 35 -36.90 25.60 28.71
CA TYR A 35 -37.77 24.54 28.20
C TYR A 35 -37.21 23.86 26.93
N ILE A 36 -36.53 24.62 26.05
CA ILE A 36 -36.01 24.09 24.78
C ILE A 36 -34.81 23.16 25.02
N LYS A 37 -34.05 23.37 26.10
CA LYS A 37 -32.87 22.54 26.43
C LYS A 37 -33.24 21.13 26.90
N SER A 38 -34.42 20.92 27.47
CA SER A 38 -34.83 19.62 28.02
C SER A 38 -35.36 18.61 26.98
N GLU A 39 -35.73 19.05 25.78
CA GLU A 39 -36.29 18.18 24.72
C GLU A 39 -35.29 17.90 23.58
N LEU A 40 -34.03 18.32 23.76
CA LEU A 40 -32.94 18.13 22.81
C LEU A 40 -32.21 16.80 23.08
N GLU A 41 -32.28 15.88 22.12
CA GLU A 41 -31.48 14.66 22.16
C GLU A 41 -30.28 14.81 21.20
N LEU A 42 -29.07 14.73 21.76
CA LEU A 42 -27.83 14.77 21.00
C LEU A 42 -27.24 13.36 20.90
N SER A 43 -27.11 12.87 19.67
CA SER A 43 -26.44 11.60 19.39
C SER A 43 -25.12 11.85 18.64
N GLU A 44 -24.00 11.36 19.19
CA GLU A 44 -22.68 11.51 18.55
C GLU A 44 -22.60 10.66 17.27
N ILE A 45 -22.19 11.28 16.16
CA ILE A 45 -21.97 10.60 14.88
C ILE A 45 -20.46 10.30 14.75
N PRO A 46 -20.06 9.02 14.63
CA PRO A 46 -18.66 8.71 14.35
C PRO A 46 -18.32 9.17 12.92
N PHE A 47 -17.31 10.01 12.77
CA PHE A 47 -16.82 10.43 11.46
C PHE A 47 -15.30 10.26 11.34
N VAL A 48 -14.82 10.00 10.12
CA VAL A 48 -13.40 9.79 9.84
C VAL A 48 -12.71 11.14 9.68
N ARG A 49 -11.65 11.36 10.47
CA ARG A 49 -10.79 12.56 10.36
C ARG A 49 -9.67 12.29 9.36
N LEU A 50 -9.67 12.97 8.21
CA LEU A 50 -8.66 12.74 7.16
C LEU A 50 -7.30 13.40 7.46
N ASN A 51 -7.28 14.44 8.31
CA ASN A 51 -6.05 15.18 8.64
C ASN A 51 -4.97 14.29 9.26
N ASN A 52 -5.34 13.23 10.00
CA ASN A 52 -4.38 12.28 10.57
C ASN A 52 -3.71 11.40 9.49
N PHE A 53 -4.30 11.30 8.29
CA PHE A 53 -3.84 10.43 7.21
C PHE A 53 -3.14 11.17 6.06
N LEU A 54 -3.28 12.50 6.00
CA LEU A 54 -2.81 13.36 4.91
C LEU A 54 -1.98 14.51 5.50
N LYS A 55 -0.65 14.46 5.35
CA LYS A 55 0.27 15.49 5.89
C LYS A 55 0.26 16.82 5.11
N ASP A 56 -0.24 16.83 3.88
CA ASP A 56 -0.25 18.01 2.99
C ASP A 56 -1.62 18.16 2.31
N THR A 57 -2.53 18.93 2.92
CA THR A 57 -3.93 19.07 2.45
C THR A 57 -4.19 20.33 1.60
N ASN A 58 -3.20 21.20 1.38
CA ASN A 58 -3.43 22.49 0.72
C ASN A 58 -3.65 22.44 -0.81
N THR A 59 -3.67 21.27 -1.46
CA THR A 59 -3.77 21.17 -2.93
C THR A 59 -4.64 20.04 -3.48
N LEU A 60 -5.31 19.25 -2.64
CA LEU A 60 -6.03 18.05 -3.10
C LEU A 60 -7.55 18.25 -3.07
N SER A 61 -8.22 17.84 -4.15
CA SER A 61 -9.68 17.79 -4.22
C SER A 61 -10.24 16.79 -3.19
N TYR A 62 -11.48 17.02 -2.77
CA TYR A 62 -12.24 16.15 -1.85
C TYR A 62 -12.19 14.68 -2.27
N GLU A 63 -12.40 14.40 -3.55
CA GLU A 63 -12.39 13.06 -4.13
C GLU A 63 -10.99 12.42 -4.03
N ASP A 64 -9.95 13.18 -4.35
CA ASP A 64 -8.56 12.70 -4.29
C ASP A 64 -8.15 12.33 -2.86
N ALA A 65 -8.59 13.12 -1.87
CA ALA A 65 -8.29 12.88 -0.45
C ALA A 65 -8.97 11.59 0.05
N VAL A 66 -10.24 11.38 -0.29
CA VAL A 66 -10.99 10.16 0.05
C VAL A 66 -10.40 8.94 -0.66
N SER A 67 -10.13 9.03 -1.97
CA SER A 67 -9.50 7.95 -2.74
C SER A 67 -8.11 7.60 -2.21
N LYS A 68 -7.29 8.58 -1.80
CA LYS A 68 -5.97 8.30 -1.19
C LYS A 68 -6.07 7.58 0.14
N VAL A 69 -7.06 7.90 0.98
CA VAL A 69 -7.27 7.22 2.26
C VAL A 69 -7.84 5.82 2.05
N GLN A 70 -8.80 5.65 1.14
CA GLN A 70 -9.29 4.32 0.77
C GLN A 70 -8.16 3.42 0.25
N LYS A 71 -7.27 3.94 -0.61
CA LYS A 71 -6.08 3.22 -1.09
C LYS A 71 -5.08 2.81 0.01
N LYS A 72 -5.07 3.49 1.16
CA LYS A 72 -4.27 3.08 2.34
C LYS A 72 -4.91 1.95 3.14
N ILE A 73 -6.23 1.78 3.04
CA ILE A 73 -7.03 0.78 3.77
C ILE A 73 -7.25 -0.48 2.93
N GLU A 74 -7.15 -0.37 1.60
CA GLU A 74 -7.28 -1.50 0.69
C GLU A 74 -6.25 -2.62 0.99
N PRO A 75 -6.66 -3.89 0.89
CA PRO A 75 -5.77 -5.01 1.10
C PRO A 75 -4.65 -4.98 0.05
N LEU A 76 -3.43 -4.81 0.54
CA LEU A 76 -2.21 -4.78 -0.26
C LEU A 76 -2.10 -6.07 -1.06
N LYS A 77 -1.95 -5.98 -2.38
CA LYS A 77 -1.96 -7.13 -3.28
C LYS A 77 -0.84 -7.06 -4.29
N LEU A 78 -0.05 -8.13 -4.36
CA LEU A 78 0.97 -8.33 -5.38
C LEU A 78 0.53 -9.44 -6.32
N ILE A 79 0.34 -9.12 -7.59
CA ILE A 79 0.03 -10.10 -8.64
C ILE A 79 1.20 -10.14 -9.61
N ILE A 80 1.76 -11.32 -9.82
CA ILE A 80 2.78 -11.57 -10.83
C ILE A 80 2.12 -12.36 -11.94
N ASP A 81 2.10 -11.79 -13.14
CA ASP A 81 1.63 -12.44 -14.35
C ASP A 81 2.85 -12.88 -15.17
N LEU A 82 3.14 -14.18 -15.12
CA LEU A 82 4.29 -14.77 -15.81
C LEU A 82 4.11 -14.81 -17.32
N ASP A 83 2.87 -15.01 -17.79
CA ASP A 83 2.57 -15.12 -19.22
C ASP A 83 2.76 -13.76 -19.90
N ASN A 84 2.22 -12.70 -19.28
CA ASN A 84 2.34 -11.33 -19.76
C ASN A 84 3.60 -10.60 -19.28
N LYS A 85 4.40 -11.22 -18.40
CA LYS A 85 5.66 -10.67 -17.85
C LYS A 85 5.46 -9.33 -17.15
N LYS A 86 4.36 -9.21 -16.40
CA LYS A 86 3.93 -7.99 -15.72
C LYS A 86 3.76 -8.22 -14.24
N ILE A 87 4.06 -7.19 -13.47
CA ILE A 87 3.80 -7.14 -12.03
C ILE A 87 2.69 -6.13 -11.81
N PHE A 88 1.66 -6.51 -11.06
CA PHE A 88 0.62 -5.61 -10.61
C PHE A 88 0.73 -5.43 -9.11
N ILE A 89 0.82 -4.18 -8.68
CA ILE A 89 0.85 -3.81 -7.27
C ILE A 89 -0.38 -2.96 -7.01
N ASN A 90 -1.34 -3.54 -6.31
CA ASN A 90 -2.72 -3.06 -6.24
C ASN A 90 -3.26 -2.82 -7.66
N GLU A 91 -3.52 -1.56 -8.02
CA GLU A 91 -4.01 -1.14 -9.34
C GLU A 91 -2.89 -0.76 -10.32
N ASN A 92 -1.65 -0.61 -9.85
CA ASN A 92 -0.53 -0.11 -10.67
C ASN A 92 0.17 -1.26 -11.41
N ILE A 93 0.58 -1.00 -12.65
CA ILE A 93 1.35 -1.94 -13.46
C ILE A 93 2.83 -1.55 -13.38
N VAL A 94 3.67 -2.49 -12.96
CA VAL A 94 5.12 -2.32 -12.88
C VAL A 94 5.80 -3.14 -13.97
N CYS A 95 6.32 -2.45 -14.98
CA CYS A 95 7.10 -3.04 -16.06
C CYS A 95 8.59 -3.01 -15.72
N MET A 96 9.25 -4.16 -15.81
CA MET A 96 10.69 -4.28 -15.51
C MET A 96 11.45 -4.88 -16.70
N PRO A 97 12.73 -4.54 -16.88
CA PRO A 97 13.63 -5.28 -17.76
C PRO A 97 13.63 -6.80 -17.43
N PRO A 98 13.78 -7.68 -18.43
CA PRO A 98 13.61 -9.13 -18.29
C PRO A 98 14.32 -9.77 -17.10
N LEU A 99 15.59 -9.42 -16.89
CA LEU A 99 16.37 -9.96 -15.78
C LEU A 99 15.87 -9.45 -14.43
N LEU A 100 15.54 -8.17 -14.32
CA LEU A 100 15.02 -7.59 -13.07
C LEU A 100 13.66 -8.18 -12.70
N PHE A 101 12.82 -8.45 -13.70
CA PHE A 101 11.58 -9.19 -13.52
C PHE A 101 11.85 -10.57 -12.90
N CYS A 102 12.76 -11.36 -13.48
CA CYS A 102 13.08 -12.70 -12.97
C CYS A 102 13.64 -12.65 -11.53
N PHE A 103 14.50 -11.68 -11.23
CA PHE A 103 14.98 -11.46 -9.86
C PHE A 103 13.82 -11.20 -8.90
N TYR A 104 12.90 -10.31 -9.25
CA TYR A 104 11.77 -9.98 -8.39
C TYR A 104 10.81 -11.17 -8.20
N VAL A 105 10.52 -11.90 -9.27
CA VAL A 105 9.70 -13.12 -9.24
C VAL A 105 10.32 -14.19 -8.33
N TYR A 106 11.65 -14.39 -8.40
CA TYR A 106 12.36 -15.32 -7.52
C TYR A 106 12.16 -14.98 -6.03
N PHE A 107 12.29 -13.72 -5.64
CA PHE A 107 12.00 -13.29 -4.26
C PHE A 107 10.52 -13.51 -3.87
N ALA A 108 9.59 -13.27 -4.79
CA ALA A 108 8.17 -13.47 -4.53
C ALA A 108 7.81 -14.96 -4.35
N ILE A 109 8.40 -15.85 -5.15
CA ILE A 109 8.27 -17.31 -5.00
C ILE A 109 8.75 -17.73 -3.62
N LEU A 110 9.98 -17.33 -3.25
CA LEU A 110 10.54 -17.71 -1.96
C LEU A 110 9.74 -17.16 -0.78
N LYS A 111 9.22 -15.92 -0.87
CA LYS A 111 8.32 -15.37 0.15
C LYS A 111 7.03 -16.18 0.26
N LYS A 112 6.45 -16.60 -0.86
CA LYS A 112 5.23 -17.40 -0.91
C LYS A 112 5.42 -18.79 -0.32
N GLU A 113 6.59 -19.41 -0.53
CA GLU A 113 6.98 -20.70 0.02
C GLU A 113 7.39 -20.64 1.50
N GLY A 114 7.53 -19.44 2.08
CA GLY A 114 7.95 -19.24 3.48
C GLY A 114 9.47 -19.10 3.67
N ASN A 115 10.24 -19.18 2.59
CA ASN A 115 11.71 -19.04 2.57
C ASN A 115 12.17 -17.62 2.18
N GLY A 116 11.35 -16.60 2.47
CA GLY A 116 11.53 -15.25 1.91
C GLY A 116 12.76 -14.48 2.37
N LYS A 117 13.45 -14.92 3.45
CA LYS A 117 14.65 -14.26 3.99
C LYS A 117 15.91 -14.93 3.45
N ILE A 118 16.57 -14.28 2.50
CA ILE A 118 17.66 -14.90 1.73
C ILE A 118 18.95 -14.13 1.96
N ASN A 119 20.04 -14.84 2.29
CA ASN A 119 21.37 -14.24 2.23
C ASN A 119 21.83 -14.16 0.77
N TRP A 120 22.53 -13.10 0.38
CA TRP A 120 23.01 -12.96 -1.00
C TRP A 120 23.90 -14.14 -1.45
N GLN A 121 24.66 -14.74 -0.52
CA GLN A 121 25.53 -15.89 -0.78
C GLN A 121 24.76 -17.19 -1.02
N THR A 122 23.52 -17.27 -0.55
CA THR A 122 22.67 -18.46 -0.66
C THR A 122 21.63 -18.32 -1.78
N ILE A 123 21.74 -17.29 -2.62
CA ILE A 123 20.86 -17.12 -3.78
C ILE A 123 21.15 -18.23 -4.79
N GLU A 124 20.11 -18.98 -5.17
CA GLU A 124 20.21 -19.99 -6.21
C GLU A 124 20.13 -19.34 -7.60
N ILE A 125 21.27 -18.84 -8.07
CA ILE A 125 21.42 -18.19 -9.39
C ILE A 125 20.88 -19.08 -10.52
N ASN A 126 21.06 -20.40 -10.42
CA ASN A 126 20.54 -21.36 -11.38
C ASN A 126 19.01 -21.32 -11.52
N GLN A 127 18.28 -21.06 -10.43
CA GLN A 127 16.82 -20.93 -10.48
C GLN A 127 16.41 -19.67 -11.24
N ILE A 128 17.13 -18.55 -11.03
CA ILE A 128 16.88 -17.29 -11.75
C ILE A 128 17.14 -17.45 -13.25
N ILE A 129 18.22 -18.15 -13.61
CA ILE A 129 18.55 -18.45 -15.02
C ILE A 129 17.47 -19.33 -15.63
N LYS A 130 17.10 -20.44 -14.99
CA LYS A 130 16.03 -21.34 -15.47
C LYS A 130 14.72 -20.58 -15.66
N LEU A 131 14.37 -19.71 -14.73
CA LEU A 131 13.19 -18.85 -14.81
C LEU A 131 13.28 -17.92 -16.03
N TYR A 132 14.43 -17.27 -16.24
CA TYR A 132 14.65 -16.41 -17.40
C TYR A 132 14.53 -17.18 -18.71
N GLU A 133 15.22 -18.30 -18.82
CA GLU A 133 15.21 -19.14 -20.03
C GLU A 133 13.81 -19.63 -20.36
N LYS A 134 13.05 -20.05 -19.35
CA LYS A 134 11.66 -20.50 -19.53
C LYS A 134 10.73 -19.36 -19.97
N LEU A 135 10.82 -18.19 -19.35
CA LEU A 135 9.91 -17.08 -19.64
C LEU A 135 10.24 -16.36 -20.95
N TYR A 136 11.51 -16.28 -21.32
CA TYR A 136 11.99 -15.51 -22.47
C TYR A 136 12.44 -16.38 -23.65
N ASN A 137 12.44 -17.71 -23.49
CA ASN A 137 12.91 -18.67 -24.48
C ASN A 137 14.30 -18.30 -25.04
N LYS A 138 15.20 -17.87 -24.15
CA LYS A 138 16.53 -17.34 -24.48
C LYS A 138 17.52 -17.71 -23.39
N GLN A 139 18.69 -18.23 -23.80
CA GLN A 139 19.79 -18.52 -22.89
C GLN A 139 20.32 -17.26 -22.20
N LEU A 140 20.64 -17.39 -20.92
CA LEU A 140 21.24 -16.33 -20.13
C LEU A 140 22.62 -16.77 -19.64
N GLU A 141 23.65 -16.04 -20.06
CA GLU A 141 25.02 -16.29 -19.59
C GLU A 141 25.17 -15.95 -18.10
N LYS A 142 25.91 -16.79 -17.38
CA LYS A 142 26.31 -16.57 -15.98
C LYS A 142 27.42 -15.53 -15.89
N ASN A 143 27.10 -14.27 -16.13
CA ASN A 143 28.07 -13.19 -15.98
C ASN A 143 27.84 -12.46 -14.65
N ASN A 144 28.85 -12.47 -13.77
CA ASN A 144 28.95 -11.70 -12.52
C ASN A 144 27.89 -11.97 -11.44
N PHE A 145 27.17 -13.09 -11.50
CA PHE A 145 26.17 -13.41 -10.48
C PHE A 145 26.76 -13.71 -9.10
N ASP A 146 28.04 -14.08 -9.02
CA ASP A 146 28.75 -14.35 -7.76
C ASP A 146 29.28 -13.06 -7.09
N ASP A 147 29.02 -11.88 -7.68
CA ASP A 147 29.42 -10.58 -7.15
C ASP A 147 28.27 -9.91 -6.38
N ILE A 148 28.52 -9.60 -5.10
CA ILE A 148 27.58 -8.83 -4.27
C ILE A 148 27.22 -7.48 -4.88
N SER A 149 28.15 -6.81 -5.57
CA SER A 149 27.95 -5.52 -6.21
C SER A 149 26.92 -5.63 -7.34
N TYR A 150 27.00 -6.71 -8.11
CA TYR A 150 26.02 -7.03 -9.15
C TYR A 150 24.62 -7.26 -8.56
N PHE A 151 24.50 -8.05 -7.49
CA PHE A 151 23.23 -8.24 -6.79
C PHE A 151 22.65 -6.93 -6.25
N LEU A 152 23.49 -6.11 -5.58
CA LEU A 152 23.07 -4.83 -5.02
C LEU A 152 22.61 -3.84 -6.10
N GLU A 153 23.26 -3.85 -7.27
CA GLU A 153 22.82 -3.09 -8.44
C GLU A 153 21.41 -3.51 -8.88
N LYS A 154 21.14 -4.82 -9.04
CA LYS A 154 19.81 -5.31 -9.46
C LYS A 154 18.74 -4.96 -8.43
N LYS A 155 19.01 -5.19 -7.15
CA LYS A 155 18.13 -4.77 -6.04
C LYS A 155 17.81 -3.27 -6.11
N SER A 156 18.83 -2.42 -6.30
CA SER A 156 18.66 -0.97 -6.37
C SER A 156 17.77 -0.56 -7.55
N ARG A 157 18.01 -1.14 -8.73
CA ARG A 157 17.20 -0.87 -9.94
C ARG A 157 15.76 -1.33 -9.78
N ILE A 158 15.52 -2.52 -9.22
CA ILE A 158 14.17 -3.02 -8.91
C ILE A 158 13.45 -2.06 -7.98
N ASN A 159 14.08 -1.70 -6.86
CA ASN A 159 13.46 -0.80 -5.89
C ASN A 159 13.20 0.60 -6.48
N LYS A 160 14.05 1.09 -7.39
CA LYS A 160 13.83 2.35 -8.10
C LYS A 160 12.59 2.28 -8.99
N ILE A 161 12.46 1.22 -9.80
CA ILE A 161 11.30 1.03 -10.69
C ILE A 161 10.00 0.95 -9.86
N ILE A 162 9.99 0.15 -8.79
CA ILE A 162 8.81 0.02 -7.92
C ILE A 162 8.43 1.36 -7.29
N LYS A 163 9.41 2.15 -6.83
CA LYS A 163 9.18 3.49 -6.26
C LYS A 163 8.66 4.52 -7.27
N GLN A 164 8.88 4.32 -8.56
CA GLN A 164 8.37 5.21 -9.60
C GLN A 164 6.87 4.96 -9.88
N GLU A 165 6.43 3.70 -9.76
CA GLU A 165 5.07 3.28 -10.10
C GLU A 165 4.09 3.29 -8.91
N ILE A 166 4.59 3.34 -7.67
CA ILE A 166 3.75 3.33 -6.46
C ILE A 166 3.84 4.68 -5.74
N LEU A 167 2.71 5.12 -5.17
CA LEU A 167 2.65 6.26 -4.25
C LEU A 167 3.71 6.13 -3.14
N LYS A 168 4.40 7.24 -2.85
CA LYS A 168 5.38 7.33 -1.77
C LYS A 168 4.77 6.78 -0.47
N ASP A 169 5.52 5.90 0.21
CA ASP A 169 5.25 5.27 1.52
C ASP A 169 4.93 3.76 1.52
N ASN A 170 4.82 3.09 0.37
CA ASN A 170 4.57 1.63 0.33
C ASN A 170 5.85 0.79 0.15
N ASP A 171 6.75 0.87 1.12
CA ASP A 171 8.04 0.17 1.10
C ASP A 171 7.93 -1.36 1.17
N ILE A 172 6.76 -1.91 1.51
CA ILE A 172 6.55 -3.35 1.67
C ILE A 172 6.80 -4.16 0.38
N PHE A 173 6.65 -3.53 -0.79
CA PHE A 173 6.87 -4.19 -2.08
C PHE A 173 8.34 -4.19 -2.50
N LEU A 174 9.20 -3.44 -1.77
CA LEU A 174 10.62 -3.35 -2.04
C LEU A 174 11.36 -4.57 -1.47
N ILE A 175 12.49 -4.89 -2.09
CA ILE A 175 13.46 -5.82 -1.52
C ILE A 175 14.20 -5.06 -0.40
N LYS A 176 13.88 -5.39 0.86
CA LYS A 176 14.50 -4.80 2.05
C LYS A 176 15.71 -5.59 2.49
N ILE A 177 16.55 -4.97 3.32
CA ILE A 177 17.68 -5.62 3.98
C ILE A 177 17.33 -5.77 5.46
N ASN A 178 17.62 -6.94 6.02
CA ASN A 178 17.47 -7.22 7.44
C ASN A 178 18.83 -7.62 8.02
N GLY A 179 19.17 -7.07 9.18
CA GLY A 179 20.43 -7.35 9.87
C GLY A 179 21.64 -6.58 9.31
N LYS A 180 22.82 -6.91 9.84
CA LYS A 180 24.10 -6.29 9.45
C LYS A 180 24.90 -7.23 8.55
N ARG A 181 25.76 -6.69 7.69
CA ARG A 181 26.68 -7.49 6.86
C ARG A 181 27.68 -8.24 7.75
N PRO A 182 28.15 -9.43 7.35
CA PRO A 182 27.82 -10.17 6.12
C PRO A 182 26.55 -11.04 6.23
N SER A 183 25.98 -11.19 7.43
CA SER A 183 24.78 -11.99 7.71
C SER A 183 23.46 -11.31 7.32
N SER A 184 23.52 -10.25 6.51
CA SER A 184 22.35 -9.51 6.07
C SER A 184 21.50 -10.37 5.14
N THR A 185 20.20 -10.44 5.41
CA THR A 185 19.23 -11.11 4.55
C THR A 185 18.40 -10.10 3.78
N TYR A 186 17.83 -10.55 2.67
CA TYR A 186 17.00 -9.77 1.78
C TYR A 186 15.64 -10.45 1.63
N GLU A 187 14.57 -9.66 1.69
CA GLU A 187 13.21 -10.14 1.51
C GLU A 187 12.30 -9.05 0.95
N ILE A 188 11.20 -9.45 0.33
CA ILE A 188 10.06 -8.56 0.07
C ILE A 188 9.19 -8.53 1.33
N GLY A 189 8.75 -7.33 1.74
CA GLY A 189 8.02 -7.11 2.99
C GLY A 189 6.54 -7.48 2.95
N ILE A 190 5.97 -7.78 1.78
CA ILE A 190 4.55 -8.18 1.66
C ILE A 190 4.30 -9.57 2.26
N GLU A 191 3.15 -9.74 2.90
CA GLU A 191 2.72 -11.03 3.45
C GLU A 191 2.45 -12.06 2.34
N LYS A 192 2.79 -13.33 2.61
CA LYS A 192 2.67 -14.42 1.62
C LYS A 192 1.24 -14.60 1.06
N GLN A 193 0.22 -14.37 1.89
CA GLN A 193 -1.20 -14.46 1.51
C GLN A 193 -1.62 -13.42 0.46
N ASN A 194 -0.84 -12.34 0.35
CA ASN A 194 -1.10 -11.23 -0.56
C ASN A 194 -0.34 -11.38 -1.88
N ILE A 195 0.39 -12.49 -2.07
CA ILE A 195 1.17 -12.80 -3.28
C ILE A 195 0.41 -13.80 -4.16
N ILE A 196 -0.02 -13.34 -5.33
CA ILE A 196 -0.62 -14.18 -6.35
C ILE A 196 0.35 -14.28 -7.52
N ILE A 197 0.69 -15.50 -7.91
CA ILE A 197 1.52 -15.76 -9.10
C ILE A 197 0.61 -16.51 -10.07
N LYS A 198 0.46 -15.96 -11.28
CA LYS A 198 -0.37 -16.48 -12.37
C LYS A 198 0.53 -16.81 -13.56
N GLY A 199 0.07 -17.74 -14.40
CA GLY A 199 0.85 -18.23 -15.53
C GLY A 199 1.84 -19.32 -15.13
N GLY A 200 2.26 -20.10 -16.12
CA GLY A 200 2.92 -21.39 -15.91
C GLY A 200 4.44 -21.30 -15.80
N LEU A 201 4.97 -21.75 -14.65
CA LEU A 201 6.29 -22.39 -14.54
C LEU A 201 6.22 -23.89 -14.89
#